data_AF-A0A840RPH3-F1
#
_entry.id   AF-A0A840RPH3-F1
#
_cell.length_a   1.000
_cell.length_b   1.000
_cell.length_c   1.000
_cell.angle_alpha   90.00
_cell.angle_beta   90.00
_cell.angle_gamma   90.00
#
_symmetry.space_group_name_H-M   'P 1'
#
loop_
_entity.id
_entity.type
_entity.pdbx_description
1 polymer ?
#
loop_
_entity_poly.entity_id
_entity_poly.type
_entity_poly.pdbx_seq_one_letter_code
_entity_poly.pdbx_strand_id
1 'polypeptide(L)'
;MQLKNDINSHNLLDETIFNYYQKNGNRHLSNFLHTEDSECNAFDTYFLIDRKHVIRYGISQDREFWLGAVSLAIGPHYFGASDFWSYENSDRFTLEATTEGVEHNLKLLDEFLGYTNI
;
A
#
# COMPACT_ATOMS: atom_id res chain seq x y z
N MET A 1 10.75 -9.64 1.53
CA MET A 1 11.71 -9.39 0.40
C MET A 1 11.72 -7.91 0.06
N GLN A 2 12.87 -7.32 -0.27
CA GLN A 2 12.97 -5.88 -0.64
C GLN A 2 12.37 -5.61 -2.03
N LEU A 3 11.45 -4.66 -2.09
CA LEU A 3 10.82 -4.12 -3.30
C LEU A 3 11.62 -2.92 -3.83
N LYS A 4 11.66 -2.80 -5.15
CA LYS A 4 12.36 -1.76 -5.92
C LYS A 4 11.53 -1.36 -7.14
N ASN A 5 11.94 -0.33 -7.87
CA ASN A 5 11.32 -0.01 -9.16
C ASN A 5 11.82 -0.95 -10.28
N ASP A 6 11.32 -2.19 -10.28
CA ASP A 6 11.52 -3.16 -11.34
C ASP A 6 10.29 -4.08 -11.50
N ILE A 7 10.16 -4.72 -12.66
CA ILE A 7 8.99 -5.53 -13.00
C ILE A 7 8.72 -6.69 -12.01
N ASN A 8 9.76 -7.26 -11.40
CA ASN A 8 9.59 -8.34 -10.44
C ASN A 8 8.99 -7.81 -9.15
N SER A 9 9.44 -6.65 -8.70
CA SER A 9 8.92 -5.97 -7.52
C SER A 9 7.50 -5.45 -7.73
N HIS A 10 7.14 -5.02 -8.94
CA HIS A 10 5.75 -4.64 -9.29
C HIS A 10 4.83 -5.86 -9.13
N ASN A 11 5.17 -6.98 -9.76
CA ASN A 11 4.41 -8.22 -9.66
C ASN A 11 4.33 -8.71 -8.21
N LEU A 12 5.44 -8.63 -7.47
CA LEU A 12 5.49 -9.08 -6.08
C LEU A 12 4.63 -8.21 -5.17
N LEU A 13 4.58 -6.88 -5.39
CA LEU A 13 3.69 -5.99 -4.65
C LEU A 13 2.23 -6.38 -4.89
N ASP A 14 1.84 -6.55 -6.15
CA ASP A 14 0.49 -6.95 -6.54
C ASP A 14 0.08 -8.28 -5.91
N GLU A 15 0.93 -9.29 -6.01
CA GLU A 15 0.72 -10.60 -5.40
C GLU A 15 0.61 -10.49 -3.88
N THR A 16 1.46 -9.68 -3.24
CA THR A 16 1.44 -9.49 -1.78
C THR A 16 0.11 -8.88 -1.32
N ILE A 17 -0.33 -7.79 -1.97
CA ILE A 17 -1.59 -7.12 -1.62
C ILE A 17 -2.79 -8.01 -1.93
N PHE A 18 -2.79 -8.71 -3.08
CA PHE A 18 -3.84 -9.66 -3.44
C PHE A 18 -3.94 -10.80 -2.44
N ASN A 19 -2.81 -11.46 -2.13
CA ASN A 19 -2.76 -12.56 -1.18
C ASN A 19 -3.18 -12.13 0.22
N TYR A 20 -2.81 -10.92 0.65
CA TYR A 20 -3.25 -10.37 1.93
C TYR A 20 -4.79 -10.29 1.99
N TYR A 21 -5.44 -9.65 1.01
CA TYR A 21 -6.90 -9.50 1.02
C TYR A 21 -7.65 -10.81 0.76
N GLN A 22 -7.06 -11.74 -0.01
CA GLN A 22 -7.61 -13.08 -0.20
C GLN A 22 -7.59 -13.88 1.10
N LYS A 23 -6.48 -13.86 1.85
CA LYS A 23 -6.35 -14.57 3.14
C LYS A 23 -7.23 -13.94 4.23
N ASN A 24 -7.36 -12.61 4.24
CA ASN A 24 -8.10 -11.87 5.27
C ASN A 24 -9.54 -11.62 4.82
N GLY A 25 -10.38 -12.66 4.91
CA GLY A 25 -11.83 -12.56 4.64
C GLY A 25 -12.24 -12.71 3.18
N ASN A 26 -11.32 -13.17 2.30
CA ASN A 26 -11.58 -13.37 0.87
C ASN A 26 -12.15 -12.12 0.20
N ARG A 27 -11.56 -10.96 0.52
CA ARG A 27 -12.03 -9.64 0.10
C ARG A 27 -11.72 -9.41 -1.37
N HIS A 28 -12.62 -8.72 -2.05
CA HIS A 28 -12.46 -8.47 -3.48
C HIS A 28 -11.46 -7.34 -3.69
N LEU A 29 -10.38 -7.62 -4.42
CA LEU A 29 -9.38 -6.63 -4.81
C LEU A 29 -9.35 -6.51 -6.33
N SER A 30 -9.36 -5.28 -6.84
CA SER A 30 -9.07 -4.98 -8.24
C SER A 30 -7.92 -3.99 -8.32
N ASN A 31 -6.82 -4.39 -8.93
CA ASN A 31 -5.83 -3.45 -9.44
C ASN A 31 -6.40 -2.81 -10.71
N PHE A 32 -6.29 -1.49 -10.85
CA PHE A 32 -6.83 -0.77 -12.02
C PHE A 32 -5.84 0.21 -12.66
N LEU A 33 -4.68 0.46 -12.04
CA LEU A 33 -3.69 1.38 -12.58
C LEU A 33 -2.31 1.10 -11.97
N HIS A 34 -1.30 1.19 -12.83
CA HIS A 34 0.09 1.34 -12.44
C HIS A 34 0.63 2.64 -13.03
N THR A 35 1.40 3.37 -12.24
CA THR A 35 2.15 4.53 -12.72
C THR A 35 3.60 4.39 -12.33
N GLU A 36 4.50 4.82 -13.21
CA GLU A 36 5.93 4.84 -12.96
C GLU A 36 6.45 6.26 -13.14
N ASP A 37 7.37 6.66 -12.25
CA ASP A 37 8.15 7.87 -12.36
C ASP A 37 9.63 7.48 -12.40
N SER A 38 10.17 7.40 -13.62
CA SER A 38 11.56 7.04 -13.85
C SER A 38 12.55 8.13 -13.39
N GLU A 39 12.11 9.39 -13.25
CA GLU A 39 12.97 10.47 -12.74
C GLU A 39 13.19 10.34 -11.24
N CYS A 40 12.14 9.96 -10.51
CA CYS A 40 12.17 9.74 -9.06
C CYS A 40 12.47 8.29 -8.67
N ASN A 41 12.74 7.41 -9.64
CA ASN A 41 12.92 5.96 -9.45
C ASN A 41 11.81 5.35 -8.57
N ALA A 42 10.56 5.63 -8.94
CA ALA A 42 9.38 5.31 -8.15
C ALA A 42 8.29 4.68 -9.02
N PHE A 43 7.41 3.90 -8.38
CA PHE A 43 6.17 3.44 -8.97
C PHE A 43 5.05 3.42 -7.95
N ASP A 44 3.83 3.59 -8.43
CA ASP A 44 2.61 3.44 -7.64
C ASP A 44 1.70 2.40 -8.29
N THR A 45 1.06 1.60 -7.45
CA THR A 45 -0.06 0.74 -7.86
C THR A 45 -1.34 1.14 -7.13
N TYR A 46 -2.46 1.12 -7.84
CA TYR A 46 -3.76 1.55 -7.34
C TYR A 46 -4.75 0.40 -7.29
N PHE A 47 -5.38 0.22 -6.13
CA PHE A 47 -6.29 -0.89 -5.89
C PHE A 47 -7.65 -0.41 -5.38
N LEU A 48 -8.70 -1.10 -5.80
CA LEU A 48 -10.06 -0.98 -5.28
C LEU A 48 -10.38 -2.19 -4.41
N ILE A 49 -10.61 -1.96 -3.12
CA ILE A 49 -10.93 -2.97 -2.11
C ILE A 49 -12.45 -2.98 -1.88
N ASP A 50 -13.08 -4.14 -2.04
CA ASP A 50 -14.51 -4.43 -1.87
C ASP A 50 -15.46 -3.45 -2.58
N ARG A 51 -14.98 -2.82 -3.66
CA ARG A 51 -15.71 -1.74 -4.38
C ARG A 51 -16.06 -0.53 -3.50
N LYS A 52 -15.32 -0.32 -2.41
CA LYS A 52 -15.57 0.73 -1.41
C LYS A 52 -14.38 1.66 -1.22
N HIS A 53 -13.18 1.10 -1.08
CA HIS A 53 -11.99 1.87 -0.73
C HIS A 53 -10.97 1.79 -1.85
N VAL A 54 -10.47 2.95 -2.27
CA VAL A 54 -9.35 3.01 -3.21
C VAL A 54 -8.10 3.31 -2.41
N ILE A 55 -7.05 2.53 -2.65
CA ILE A 55 -5.72 2.76 -2.08
C ILE A 55 -4.70 2.95 -3.20
N ARG A 56 -3.65 3.68 -2.88
CA ARG A 56 -2.41 3.74 -3.63
C ARG A 56 -1.32 3.15 -2.76
N TYR A 57 -0.52 2.24 -3.29
CA TYR A 57 0.71 1.80 -2.65
C TYR A 57 1.89 2.24 -3.52
N GLY A 58 2.74 3.10 -2.96
CA GLY A 58 3.89 3.66 -3.65
C GLY A 58 5.18 3.06 -3.13
N ILE A 59 6.10 2.76 -4.06
CA ILE A 59 7.48 2.40 -3.77
C ILE A 59 8.37 3.45 -4.45
N SER A 60 9.29 4.04 -3.70
CA SER A 60 10.20 5.08 -4.21
C SER A 60 11.59 4.93 -3.61
N GLN A 61 12.58 5.56 -4.24
CA GLN A 61 13.95 5.60 -3.71
C GLN A 61 14.29 6.99 -3.19
N ASP A 62 14.75 7.09 -1.94
CA ASP A 62 15.32 8.30 -1.35
C ASP A 62 16.72 8.00 -0.79
N ARG A 63 17.74 8.74 -1.25
CA ARG A 63 19.15 8.60 -0.83
C ARG A 63 19.62 7.14 -0.74
N GLU A 64 19.33 6.36 -1.79
CA GLU A 64 19.63 4.93 -1.94
C GLU A 64 18.76 3.97 -1.10
N PHE A 65 17.88 4.48 -0.24
CA PHE A 65 16.92 3.68 0.53
C PHE A 65 15.60 3.54 -0.23
N TRP A 66 15.08 2.32 -0.26
CA TRP A 66 13.77 2.03 -0.83
C TRP A 66 12.69 2.19 0.23
N LEU A 67 11.71 3.04 -0.06
CA LEU A 67 10.62 3.40 0.82
C LEU A 67 9.29 2.92 0.24
N GLY A 68 8.42 2.41 1.11
CA GLY A 68 7.08 1.93 0.75
C GLY A 68 6.03 2.58 1.62
N ALA A 69 4.95 3.07 1.02
CA ALA A 69 3.89 3.72 1.77
C ALA A 69 2.51 3.47 1.14
N VAL A 70 1.52 3.32 2.02
CA VAL A 70 0.10 3.24 1.63
C VAL A 70 -0.55 4.61 1.77
N SER A 71 -1.41 4.95 0.82
CA SER A 71 -2.28 6.12 0.87
C SER A 71 -3.73 5.71 0.60
N LEU A 72 -4.67 6.34 1.31
CA LEU A 72 -6.10 6.12 1.13
C LEU A 72 -6.69 7.24 0.26
N ALA A 73 -7.49 6.90 -0.74
CA ALA A 73 -8.22 7.88 -1.52
C ALA A 73 -9.46 8.36 -0.75
N ILE A 74 -9.60 9.68 -0.60
CA ILE A 74 -10.79 10.32 -0.04
C ILE A 74 -11.19 11.46 -0.99
N GLY A 75 -12.28 11.26 -1.73
CA GLY A 75 -12.63 12.15 -2.85
C GLY A 75 -11.56 12.08 -3.96
N PRO A 76 -11.10 13.22 -4.52
CA PRO A 76 -10.13 13.25 -5.61
C PRO A 76 -8.66 13.20 -5.14
N HIS A 77 -8.42 13.04 -3.84
CA HIS A 77 -7.08 13.12 -3.24
C HIS A 77 -6.68 11.83 -2.55
N TYR A 78 -5.38 11.59 -2.48
CA TYR A 78 -4.76 10.49 -1.74
C TYR A 78 -4.09 11.05 -0.49
N PHE A 79 -4.40 10.45 0.64
CA PHE A 79 -3.97 10.87 1.97
C PHE A 79 -3.05 9.81 2.56
N GLY A 80 -1.90 10.23 3.09
CA GLY A 80 -1.00 9.35 3.83
C GLY A 80 -1.56 9.01 5.21
N ALA A 81 -0.93 8.06 5.91
CA ALA A 81 -1.37 7.64 7.23
C ALA A 81 -1.50 8.79 8.24
N SER A 82 -0.59 9.78 8.17
CA SER A 82 -0.60 10.98 9.01
C SER A 82 -1.78 11.91 8.75
N ASP A 83 -2.39 11.82 7.57
CA ASP A 83 -3.47 12.71 7.14
C ASP A 83 -4.85 12.15 7.50
N PHE A 84 -5.02 10.82 7.40
CA PHE A 84 -6.31 10.17 7.66
C PHE A 84 -6.45 9.59 9.06
N TRP A 85 -5.38 9.49 9.85
CA TRP A 85 -5.41 8.96 11.22
C TRP A 85 -4.68 9.87 12.21
N SER A 86 -4.75 9.52 13.50
CA SER A 86 -4.04 10.27 14.54
C SER A 86 -2.53 10.06 14.42
N TYR A 87 -1.75 11.05 14.85
CA TYR A 87 -0.29 10.97 14.86
C TYR A 87 0.22 9.66 15.48
N GLU A 88 -0.25 9.35 16.69
CA GLU A 88 0.11 8.12 17.43
C GLU A 88 -0.17 6.83 16.65
N ASN A 89 -1.23 6.79 15.85
CA ASN A 89 -1.54 5.62 15.04
C ASN A 89 -0.81 5.61 13.70
N SER A 90 -0.58 6.78 13.11
CA SER A 90 0.16 6.92 11.86
C SER A 90 1.63 6.50 12.00
N ASP A 91 2.24 6.74 13.17
CA ASP A 91 3.63 6.36 13.47
C ASP A 91 3.83 4.83 13.54
N ARG A 92 2.74 4.07 13.60
CA ARG A 92 2.78 2.60 13.54
C ARG A 92 3.04 2.11 12.11
N PHE A 93 2.73 2.90 11.08
CA PHE A 93 3.01 2.53 9.69
C PHE A 93 4.52 2.56 9.47
N THR A 94 5.00 1.60 8.69
CA THR A 94 6.41 1.52 8.32
C THR A 94 6.64 2.12 6.93
N LEU A 95 7.84 2.67 6.72
CA LEU A 95 8.32 3.06 5.39
C LEU A 95 9.13 1.94 4.73
N GLU A 96 9.25 0.76 5.33
CA GLU A 96 9.99 -0.35 4.74
C GLU A 96 9.33 -0.82 3.44
N ALA A 97 10.04 -0.69 2.32
CA ALA A 97 9.64 -1.26 1.04
C ALA A 97 9.89 -2.78 0.99
N THR A 98 9.36 -3.54 1.94
CA THR A 98 9.43 -5.00 1.95
C THR A 98 8.03 -5.60 1.86
N THR A 99 7.91 -6.85 1.41
CA THR A 99 6.62 -7.57 1.44
C THR A 99 6.03 -7.64 2.85
N GLU A 100 6.88 -7.78 3.86
CA GLU A 100 6.49 -7.77 5.28
C GLU A 100 6.00 -6.38 5.71
N GLY A 101 6.66 -5.31 5.26
CA GLY A 101 6.24 -3.92 5.50
C GLY A 101 4.91 -3.58 4.79
N VAL A 102 4.68 -4.13 3.58
CA VAL A 102 3.40 -4.05 2.88
C VAL A 102 2.30 -4.68 3.71
N GLU A 103 2.44 -5.95 4.11
CA GLU A 103 1.44 -6.65 4.91
C GLU A 103 1.14 -5.94 6.24
N HIS A 104 2.18 -5.42 6.91
CA HIS A 104 2.02 -4.64 8.14
C HIS A 104 1.19 -3.37 7.92
N ASN A 105 1.51 -2.60 6.88
CA ASN A 105 0.77 -1.38 6.54
C ASN A 105 -0.69 -1.68 6.14
N LEU A 106 -0.94 -2.79 5.41
CA LEU A 106 -2.30 -3.21 5.07
C LEU A 106 -3.11 -3.62 6.30
N LYS A 107 -2.49 -4.30 7.26
CA LYS A 107 -3.12 -4.64 8.54
C LYS A 107 -3.55 -3.40 9.33
N LEU A 108 -2.69 -2.40 9.39
CA LEU A 108 -3.02 -1.13 10.06
C LEU A 108 -4.10 -0.36 9.29
N LEU A 109 -4.08 -0.39 7.97
CA LEU A 109 -5.14 0.19 7.15
C LEU A 109 -6.49 -0.50 7.42
N ASP A 110 -6.53 -1.83 7.49
CA ASP A 110 -7.74 -2.56 7.80
C ASP A 110 -8.26 -2.25 9.21
N GLU A 111 -7.37 -2.11 10.20
CA GLU A 111 -7.72 -1.64 11.54
C GLU A 111 -8.37 -0.24 11.49
N PHE A 112 -7.78 0.70 10.75
CA PHE A 112 -8.36 2.04 10.56
C PHE A 112 -9.75 1.99 9.92
N LEU A 113 -9.93 1.14 8.91
CA LEU A 113 -11.20 0.97 8.21
C LEU A 113 -12.24 0.16 9.01
N GLY A 114 -11.88 -0.32 10.21
CA GLY A 114 -12.77 -1.08 11.09
C GLY A 114 -12.94 -2.55 10.68
N TYR A 115 -12.05 -3.08 9.84
CA TYR A 115 -12.00 -4.50 9.51
C TYR A 115 -11.20 -5.25 10.60
N THR A 116 -11.88 -5.65 11.67
CA THR A 116 -11.32 -6.60 12.64
C THR A 116 -11.37 -8.02 12.10
N ASN A 117 -10.26 -8.75 12.21
CA ASN A 117 -10.18 -10.19 11.95
C ASN A 117 -11.36 -10.92 12.60
N ILE A 118 -12.24 -11.52 11.78
CA ILE A 118 -13.17 -12.57 12.20
C ILE A 118 -12.44 -13.90 12.08
#